data_AF-A0A1C4P933-F1
#
_entry.id   AF-A0A1C4P933-F1
#
_cell.length_a   1.000
_cell.length_b   1.000
_cell.length_c   1.000
_cell.angle_alpha   90.00
_cell.angle_beta   90.00
_cell.angle_gamma   90.00
#
_symmetry.space_group_name_H-M   'P 1'
#
loop_
_entity.id
_entity.type
_entity.pdbx_description
1 polymer ?
#
loop_
_entity_poly.entity_id
_entity_poly.type
_entity_poly.pdbx_seq_one_letter_code
_entity_poly.pdbx_strand_id
1 'polypeptide(L)'
;MRTTQGDDTALPHPATLTPDQVRGAHCVWCGSLLRPETVVDLGPRQDPRATHIATWWPRACGDCAGRRAREADDGGTASEGTAGAGAPGTGTAGAGVGGARGSRGAGHDGALSA
;
A
#
# COMPACT_ATOMS: atom_id res chain seq x y z
N MET A 1 2.88 29.91 -11.11
CA MET A 1 3.09 28.63 -11.82
C MET A 1 3.04 27.55 -10.75
N ARG A 2 1.85 26.97 -10.50
CA ARG A 2 1.68 25.94 -9.46
C ARG A 2 2.03 24.60 -10.08
N THR A 3 3.23 24.09 -9.82
CA THR A 3 3.51 22.66 -9.95
C THR A 3 2.80 21.99 -8.78
N THR A 4 1.62 21.42 -9.02
CA THR A 4 0.97 20.55 -8.04
C THR A 4 1.83 19.30 -7.90
N GLN A 5 2.78 19.38 -6.96
CA GLN A 5 3.50 18.27 -6.38
C GLN A 5 2.43 17.28 -5.90
N GLY A 6 2.28 16.17 -6.61
CA GLY A 6 1.46 15.05 -6.16
C GLY A 6 2.15 14.45 -4.97
N ASP A 7 1.61 14.75 -3.79
CA ASP A 7 2.07 14.22 -2.52
C ASP A 7 2.06 12.68 -2.53
N ASP A 8 3.17 12.19 -2.01
CA ASP A 8 3.52 10.85 -1.57
C ASP A 8 2.65 9.65 -2.00
N THR A 9 2.93 9.14 -3.19
CA THR A 9 3.30 7.72 -3.22
C THR A 9 4.80 7.70 -3.47
N ALA A 10 5.62 7.62 -2.42
CA ALA A 10 7.07 7.59 -2.54
C ALA A 10 7.53 6.63 -3.66
N LEU A 11 7.98 7.20 -4.78
CA LEU A 11 8.45 6.43 -5.91
C LEU A 11 9.80 5.80 -5.56
N PRO A 12 10.06 4.55 -5.98
CA PRO A 12 11.37 3.96 -5.83
C PRO A 12 12.43 4.84 -6.52
N HIS A 13 13.57 5.00 -5.86
CA HIS A 13 14.67 5.75 -6.45
C HIS A 13 15.11 5.05 -7.75
N PRO A 14 15.22 5.75 -8.90
CA PRO A 14 15.56 5.12 -10.17
C PRO A 14 16.79 4.22 -10.10
N ALA A 15 17.80 4.60 -9.30
CA ALA A 15 19.02 3.82 -9.02
C ALA A 15 18.76 2.34 -8.68
N THR A 16 17.65 2.03 -8.03
CA THR A 16 17.32 0.66 -7.59
C THR A 16 16.48 -0.11 -8.61
N LEU A 17 16.11 0.54 -9.72
CA LEU A 17 15.23 -0.02 -10.75
C LEU A 17 16.01 -0.59 -11.92
N THR A 18 15.43 -1.61 -12.54
CA THR A 18 15.90 -2.15 -13.81
C THR A 18 15.71 -1.15 -14.95
N PRO A 19 16.47 -1.24 -16.06
CA PRO A 19 16.29 -0.37 -17.21
C PRO A 19 14.86 -0.42 -17.78
N ASP A 20 14.21 -1.57 -17.76
CA ASP A 20 12.82 -1.73 -18.21
C ASP A 20 11.81 -1.00 -17.32
N GLN A 21 12.05 -0.95 -16.01
CA GLN A 21 11.21 -0.17 -15.09
C GLN A 21 11.42 1.33 -15.28
N VAL A 22 12.67 1.78 -15.46
CA VAL A 22 12.98 3.21 -15.70
C VAL A 22 12.38 3.70 -17.02
N ARG A 23 12.37 2.86 -18.05
CA ARG A 23 11.71 3.15 -19.34
C ARG A 23 10.18 3.09 -19.28
N GLY A 24 9.60 2.54 -18.21
CA GLY A 24 8.16 2.33 -18.09
C GLY A 24 7.63 1.14 -18.91
N ALA A 25 8.48 0.18 -19.28
CA ALA A 25 8.04 -1.10 -19.85
C ALA A 25 7.56 -2.05 -18.75
N HIS A 26 8.13 -1.94 -17.55
CA HIS A 26 7.79 -2.74 -16.38
C HIS A 26 7.25 -1.85 -15.25
N CYS A 27 6.40 -2.40 -14.40
CA CYS A 27 5.86 -1.68 -13.26
C CYS A 27 6.99 -1.20 -12.35
N VAL A 28 6.98 0.09 -12.03
CA VAL A 28 7.99 0.74 -11.17
C VAL A 28 8.11 0.06 -9.80
N TRP A 29 7.03 -0.56 -9.28
CA TRP A 29 7.03 -1.20 -7.97
C TRP A 29 7.29 -2.71 -8.01
N CYS A 30 6.49 -3.47 -8.76
CA CYS A 30 6.59 -4.94 -8.75
C CYS A 30 7.42 -5.54 -9.89
N GLY A 31 7.82 -4.73 -10.88
CA GLY A 31 8.66 -5.18 -12.00
C GLY A 31 7.94 -6.06 -13.03
N SER A 32 6.62 -6.23 -12.95
CA SER A 32 5.84 -6.97 -13.95
C SER A 32 5.79 -6.23 -15.29
N LEU A 33 5.72 -6.98 -16.39
CA LEU A 33 5.54 -6.40 -17.73
C LEU A 33 4.21 -5.63 -17.79
N LEU A 34 4.28 -4.38 -18.24
CA LEU A 34 3.11 -3.55 -18.39
C LEU A 34 2.38 -3.87 -19.69
N ARG A 35 1.06 -4.04 -19.57
CA ARG A 35 0.17 -4.17 -20.72
C ARG A 35 -0.36 -2.79 -21.10
N PRO A 36 -0.38 -2.42 -22.40
CA PRO A 36 -0.83 -1.11 -22.86
C PRO A 36 -2.23 -0.73 -22.35
N GLU A 37 -3.09 -1.70 -22.11
CA GLU A 37 -4.49 -1.51 -21.72
C GLU A 37 -4.66 -1.23 -20.22
N THR A 38 -3.70 -1.60 -19.39
CA THR A 38 -3.81 -1.56 -17.91
C THR A 38 -2.70 -0.75 -17.25
N VAL A 39 -1.90 -0.04 -18.05
CA VAL A 39 -0.79 0.77 -17.56
C VAL A 39 -1.33 2.09 -17.01
N VAL A 40 -0.84 2.46 -15.83
CA VAL A 40 -1.12 3.73 -15.19
C VAL A 40 0.13 4.59 -15.29
N ASP A 41 0.00 5.76 -15.92
CA ASP A 41 1.06 6.76 -15.95
C ASP A 41 1.04 7.56 -14.65
N LEU A 42 2.19 7.64 -13.96
CA LEU A 42 2.31 8.33 -12.68
C LEU A 42 2.72 9.81 -12.86
N GLY A 43 2.83 10.26 -14.10
CA GLY A 43 3.25 11.59 -14.50
C GLY A 43 4.77 11.76 -14.52
N PRO A 44 5.25 12.88 -15.07
CA PRO A 44 6.67 13.17 -15.18
C PRO A 44 7.30 13.35 -13.80
N ARG A 45 8.56 12.90 -13.66
CA ARG A 45 9.38 13.12 -12.47
C ARG A 45 10.78 13.52 -12.89
N GLN A 46 11.46 14.31 -12.06
CA GLN A 46 12.88 14.57 -12.28
C GLN A 46 13.67 13.30 -11.99
N ASP A 47 14.66 13.01 -12.83
CA ASP A 47 15.59 11.91 -12.61
C ASP A 47 16.69 12.38 -11.64
N PRO A 48 16.72 11.88 -10.39
CA PRO A 48 17.73 12.26 -9.40
C PRO A 48 19.15 11.80 -9.79
N ARG A 49 19.30 10.91 -10.79
CA ARG A 49 20.62 10.50 -11.30
C ARG A 49 21.24 11.52 -12.23
N ALA A 50 20.44 12.40 -12.84
CA ALA A 50 20.91 13.27 -13.90
C ALA A 50 21.54 14.55 -13.31
N THR A 51 22.75 14.87 -13.75
CA THR A 51 23.43 16.14 -13.44
C THR A 51 22.76 17.35 -14.11
N HIS A 52 21.94 17.09 -15.14
CA HIS A 52 21.12 18.08 -15.85
C HIS A 52 19.63 17.79 -15.63
N ILE A 53 18.74 18.73 -15.97
CA ILE A 53 17.29 18.53 -15.87
C ILE A 53 16.87 17.44 -16.87
N ALA A 54 16.81 16.20 -16.39
CA ALA A 54 16.25 15.06 -17.09
C ALA A 54 14.94 14.64 -16.42
N THR A 55 13.94 14.36 -17.25
CA THR A 55 12.62 13.92 -16.81
C THR A 55 12.44 12.47 -17.19
N TRP A 56 11.98 11.65 -16.24
CA TRP A 56 11.57 10.27 -16.48
C TRP A 56 10.07 10.12 -16.22
N TRP A 57 9.46 9.10 -16.84
CA TRP A 57 8.02 8.88 -16.86
C TRP A 57 7.69 7.52 -16.22
N PRO A 58 7.65 7.45 -14.88
CA PRO A 58 7.35 6.21 -14.18
C PRO A 58 5.94 5.71 -14.48
N ARG A 59 5.82 4.40 -14.68
CA ARG A 59 4.55 3.72 -14.95
C ARG A 59 4.32 2.56 -13.99
N ALA A 60 3.05 2.26 -13.71
CA ALA A 60 2.64 1.17 -12.83
C ALA A 60 1.54 0.32 -13.45
N CYS A 61 1.39 -0.91 -12.93
CA CYS A 61 0.18 -1.69 -13.19
C CYS A 61 -0.99 -1.16 -12.35
N GLY A 62 -2.22 -1.40 -12.81
CA GLY A 62 -3.44 -1.01 -12.11
C GLY A 62 -3.48 -1.49 -10.65
N ASP A 63 -3.02 -2.71 -10.35
CA ASP A 63 -3.03 -3.25 -8.99
C ASP A 63 -2.14 -2.45 -8.03
N CYS A 64 -0.92 -2.10 -8.45
CA CYS A 64 0.00 -1.35 -7.61
C CYS A 64 -0.44 0.12 -7.51
N ALA A 65 -0.93 0.70 -8.60
CA ALA A 65 -1.48 2.06 -8.58
C ALA A 65 -2.69 2.17 -7.62
N GLY A 66 -3.64 1.25 -7.72
CA GLY A 66 -4.82 1.21 -6.83
C GLY A 66 -4.45 0.95 -5.38
N ARG A 67 -3.47 0.08 -5.11
CA ARG A 67 -2.95 -0.16 -3.75
C ARG A 67 -2.33 1.09 -3.14
N ARG A 68 -1.64 1.90 -3.92
CA ARG A 68 -0.99 3.10 -3.40
C ARG A 68 -1.93 4.29 -3.29
N ALA A 69 -2.92 4.40 -4.18
CA ALA A 69 -3.98 5.38 -4.06
C ALA A 69 -4.71 5.23 -2.71
N ARG A 70 -5.18 4.01 -2.39
CA ARG A 70 -5.81 3.75 -1.08
C ARG A 70 -4.89 4.04 0.11
N GLU A 71 -3.61 3.68 0.02
CA GLU A 71 -2.64 3.97 1.10
C GLU A 71 -2.44 5.48 1.30
N ALA A 72 -2.49 6.27 0.23
CA ALA A 72 -2.42 7.72 0.29
C ALA A 72 -3.70 8.31 0.90
N ASP A 73 -4.87 7.76 0.57
CA ASP A 73 -6.15 8.15 1.15
C ASP A 73 -6.23 7.80 2.66
N ASP A 74 -5.70 6.64 3.06
CA ASP A 74 -5.57 6.20 4.46
C ASP A 74 -4.47 6.99 5.23
N GLY A 75 -3.51 7.56 4.51
CA GLY A 75 -2.34 8.29 5.03
C GLY A 75 -2.62 9.71 5.57
N GLY A 76 -3.87 10.15 5.55
CA GLY A 76 -4.33 11.42 6.11
C GLY A 76 -4.26 11.53 7.64
N THR A 77 -3.31 10.89 8.34
CA THR A 77 -2.84 11.26 9.70
C THR A 77 -1.49 10.59 10.02
N ALA A 78 -0.40 11.11 9.46
CA ALA A 78 0.93 10.88 10.06
C ALA A 78 1.86 12.07 9.84
N SER A 79 1.44 13.24 10.35
CA SER A 79 2.37 14.31 10.71
C SER A 79 2.54 14.34 12.23
N GLU A 80 3.81 14.22 12.63
CA GLU A 80 4.46 14.61 13.89
C GLU A 80 4.59 13.61 15.05
N GLY A 81 5.85 13.43 15.47
CA GLY A 81 6.19 12.85 16.77
C GLY A 81 7.56 12.18 16.89
N THR A 82 8.66 12.77 16.44
CA THR A 82 9.99 12.34 16.91
C THR A 82 10.38 13.08 18.19
N ALA A 83 10.73 12.28 19.20
CA ALA A 83 11.44 12.58 20.45
C ALA A 83 10.64 13.20 21.63
N GLY A 84 10.26 12.31 22.55
CA GLY A 84 9.99 12.63 23.96
C GLY A 84 9.86 11.35 24.77
N ALA A 85 10.96 10.85 25.32
CA ALA A 85 10.99 9.70 26.21
C ALA A 85 10.03 9.90 27.39
N GLY A 86 9.09 8.96 27.58
CA GLY A 86 8.21 8.87 28.73
C GLY A 86 7.87 7.40 28.99
N ALA A 87 8.22 6.93 30.18
CA ALA A 87 8.23 5.54 30.64
C ALA A 87 6.88 4.79 30.52
N PRO A 88 6.90 3.43 30.56
CA PRO A 88 5.67 2.64 30.61
C PRO A 88 4.95 2.81 31.96
N GLY A 89 3.74 3.36 31.91
CA GLY A 89 2.79 3.34 33.02
C GLY A 89 2.27 1.92 33.25
N THR A 90 2.60 1.35 34.41
CA THR A 90 2.05 0.09 34.91
C THR A 90 0.58 0.27 35.25
N GLY A 91 -0.31 -0.31 34.42
CA GLY A 91 -1.75 -0.41 34.70
C GLY A 91 -2.10 -1.81 35.19
N THR A 92 -2.35 -1.91 36.49
CA THR A 92 -2.67 -3.14 37.22
C THR A 92 -4.10 -3.62 36.93
N ALA A 93 -4.23 -4.93 36.69
CA ALA A 93 -5.35 -5.85 36.93
C ALA A 93 -6.82 -5.41 36.70
N GLY A 94 -7.49 -6.14 35.82
CA GLY A 94 -8.95 -6.36 35.85
C GLY A 94 -9.26 -7.82 35.49
N ALA A 95 -9.56 -8.63 36.50
CA ALA A 95 -9.98 -10.02 36.35
C ALA A 95 -11.37 -10.09 35.70
N GLY A 96 -11.50 -10.89 34.64
CA GLY A 96 -12.77 -11.24 34.00
C GLY A 96 -12.77 -12.74 33.73
N VAL A 97 -13.61 -13.45 34.47
CA VAL A 97 -13.71 -14.90 34.55
C VAL A 97 -14.29 -15.55 33.29
N GLY A 98 -13.98 -16.83 33.13
CA GLY A 98 -14.21 -17.61 31.92
C GLY A 98 -15.65 -17.99 31.62
N GLY A 99 -15.83 -18.61 30.46
CA GLY A 99 -17.13 -19.11 30.02
C GLY A 99 -17.11 -19.74 28.64
N ALA A 100 -16.37 -20.84 28.46
CA ALA A 100 -16.46 -21.67 27.27
C ALA A 100 -17.86 -22.29 27.15
N ARG A 101 -18.52 -22.16 26.00
CA ARG A 101 -19.57 -23.11 25.58
C ARG A 101 -19.40 -23.45 24.11
N GLY A 102 -19.01 -24.70 23.90
CA GLY A 102 -18.78 -25.30 22.61
C GLY A 102 -20.04 -25.45 21.78
N SER A 103 -19.79 -25.49 20.48
CA SER A 103 -20.67 -25.86 19.38
C SER A 103 -21.17 -27.30 19.50
N ARG A 104 -22.46 -27.51 19.25
CA ARG A 104 -23.00 -28.76 18.73
C ARG A 104 -23.96 -28.42 17.60
N GLY A 105 -23.58 -28.82 16.39
CA GLY A 105 -24.46 -28.88 15.25
C GLY A 105 -25.07 -30.27 15.05
N ALA A 106 -25.86 -30.35 13.98
CA ALA A 106 -26.43 -31.51 13.29
C ALA A 106 -27.74 -32.11 13.82
N GLY A 107 -28.73 -32.12 12.91
CA GLY A 107 -30.02 -32.80 13.06
C GLY A 107 -31.11 -32.21 12.17
N HIS A 108 -30.90 -32.22 10.85
CA HIS A 108 -31.95 -31.98 9.85
C HIS A 108 -32.50 -33.32 9.33
N ASP A 109 -33.75 -33.25 8.84
CA ASP A 109 -34.53 -34.24 8.05
C ASP A 109 -34.97 -35.51 8.80
N GLY A 110 -36.22 -36.00 8.75
CA GLY A 110 -37.28 -35.85 7.75
C GLY A 110 -37.56 -37.23 7.12
N ALA A 111 -38.70 -37.86 7.49
CA ALA A 111 -39.46 -38.93 6.77
C ALA A 111 -40.34 -39.67 7.82
N LEU A 112 -41.68 -39.67 7.79
CA LEU A 112 -42.64 -40.23 6.82
C LEU A 112 -42.61 -41.77 6.71
N SER A 113 -43.82 -42.35 6.74
CA SER A 113 -44.23 -43.75 6.45
C SER A 113 -44.11 -44.75 7.60
N ALA A 114 -45.06 -45.65 7.88
CA ALA A 114 -46.40 -45.96 7.36
C ALA A 114 -47.15 -46.77 8.43
#